data_AF-A0A1I5W708-F1
#
_entry.id   AF-A0A1I5W708-F1
#
_cell.length_a   1.000
_cell.length_b   1.000
_cell.length_c   1.000
_cell.angle_alpha   90.00
_cell.angle_beta   90.00
_cell.angle_gamma   90.00
#
_symmetry.space_group_name_H-M   'P 1'
#
loop_
_entity.id
_entity.type
_entity.pdbx_description
1 polymer ?
#
loop_
_entity_poly.entity_id
_entity_poly.type
_entity_poly.pdbx_seq_one_letter_code
_entity_poly.pdbx_strand_id
1 'polypeptide(L)'
;MRKRIIILIAVLCLFAVSGTALAAEYSYSFTFNPPFVGSLRYTEPRIRRVGDTPYVWPNYSTTPTNYVLVTEHSVTTPATNTLKEIYTAGKRYFTYLPNYGGYDEAYRLAGYPTYTDFDTYTISGKWSP
;
A
#
# COMPACT_ATOMS: atom_id res chain seq x y z
N MET A 1 -47.39 23.58 4.56
CA MET A 1 -46.58 22.70 3.66
C MET A 1 -45.11 23.13 3.56
N ARG A 2 -44.78 24.43 3.46
CA ARG A 2 -43.38 24.94 3.42
C ARG A 2 -42.46 24.43 4.55
N LYS A 3 -42.94 24.35 5.80
CA LYS A 3 -42.15 23.86 6.95
C LYS A 3 -41.74 22.37 6.85
N ARG A 4 -42.54 21.53 6.18
CA ARG A 4 -42.25 20.10 5.97
C ARG A 4 -41.19 19.88 4.88
N ILE A 5 -41.16 20.75 3.87
CA ILE A 5 -40.17 20.72 2.78
C ILE A 5 -38.77 21.10 3.30
N ILE A 6 -38.69 22.08 4.20
CA ILE A 6 -37.40 22.50 4.82
C ILE A 6 -36.78 21.37 5.65
N ILE A 7 -37.59 20.62 6.39
CA ILE A 7 -37.12 19.48 7.21
C ILE A 7 -36.64 18.33 6.31
N LEU A 8 -37.34 18.05 5.21
CA LEU A 8 -36.94 17.02 4.24
C LEU A 8 -35.60 17.36 3.56
N ILE A 9 -35.38 18.64 3.22
CA ILE A 9 -34.11 19.08 2.63
C ILE A 9 -32.97 19.00 3.66
N ALA A 10 -33.21 19.38 4.92
CA ALA A 10 -32.20 19.27 5.98
C ALA A 10 -31.79 17.82 6.28
N VAL A 11 -32.74 16.88 6.24
CA VAL A 11 -32.46 15.44 6.44
C VAL A 11 -31.71 14.84 5.25
N LEU A 12 -32.03 15.23 4.00
CA LEU A 12 -31.27 14.80 2.82
C LEU A 12 -29.83 15.32 2.81
N CYS A 13 -29.58 16.54 3.31
CA CYS A 13 -28.23 17.07 3.45
C CYS A 13 -27.39 16.34 4.53
N LEU A 14 -28.01 15.77 5.57
CA LEU A 14 -27.29 14.98 6.58
C LEU A 14 -26.78 13.63 6.04
N PHE A 15 -27.47 13.03 5.06
CA PHE A 15 -27.03 11.78 4.43
C PHE A 15 -25.99 11.98 3.33
N ALA A 16 -25.78 13.21 2.86
CA ALA A 16 -24.80 13.51 1.80
C ALA A 16 -23.37 13.71 2.33
N VAL A 17 -23.15 13.74 3.65
CA VAL A 17 -21.83 13.93 4.28
C VAL A 17 -21.38 12.66 5.01
N SER A 18 -21.72 11.48 4.51
CA SER A 18 -20.90 10.30 4.78
C SER A 18 -19.71 10.35 3.83
N GLY A 19 -18.74 11.22 4.14
CA GLY A 19 -17.47 11.26 3.44
C GLY A 19 -16.83 9.88 3.54
N THR A 20 -16.81 9.13 2.44
CA THR A 20 -15.97 7.95 2.33
C THR A 20 -14.54 8.47 2.52
N ALA A 21 -13.92 8.14 3.64
CA ALA A 21 -12.49 8.38 3.80
C ALA A 21 -11.81 7.66 2.62
N LEU A 22 -11.32 8.43 1.65
CA LEU A 22 -10.60 7.87 0.52
C LEU A 22 -9.34 7.24 1.11
N ALA A 23 -9.22 5.92 1.00
CA ALA A 23 -8.03 5.19 1.44
C ALA A 23 -6.79 5.86 0.83
N ALA A 24 -5.80 6.17 1.68
CA ALA A 24 -4.65 6.93 1.24
C ALA A 24 -3.78 6.08 0.30
N GLU A 25 -3.47 6.62 -0.88
CA GLU A 25 -2.65 5.96 -1.90
C GLU A 25 -1.34 6.71 -2.09
N TYR A 26 -0.23 5.99 -2.08
CA TYR A 26 1.11 6.56 -2.14
C TYR A 26 1.89 6.00 -3.33
N SER A 27 2.54 6.87 -4.09
CA SER A 27 3.43 6.46 -5.17
C SER A 27 4.75 5.93 -4.62
N TYR A 28 5.36 4.98 -5.34
CA TYR A 28 6.72 4.52 -5.09
C TYR A 28 7.48 4.29 -6.40
N SER A 29 8.80 4.30 -6.32
CA SER A 29 9.71 3.90 -7.39
C SER A 29 10.95 3.27 -6.77
N PHE A 30 11.27 2.04 -7.18
CA PHE A 30 12.45 1.31 -6.76
C PHE A 30 13.31 1.00 -7.96
N THR A 31 14.60 1.36 -7.87
CA THR A 31 15.62 0.93 -8.81
C THR A 31 16.48 -0.14 -8.14
N PHE A 32 16.54 -1.31 -8.76
CA PHE A 32 17.34 -2.44 -8.32
C PHE A 32 18.54 -2.57 -9.24
N ASN A 33 19.72 -2.71 -8.65
CA ASN A 33 20.98 -2.96 -9.35
C ASN A 33 21.54 -4.28 -8.83
N PRO A 34 22.06 -5.16 -9.68
CA PRO A 34 22.82 -6.31 -9.22
C PRO A 34 24.05 -5.85 -8.41
N PRO A 35 24.52 -6.65 -7.44
CA PRO A 35 24.05 -7.98 -7.07
C PRO A 35 22.76 -7.97 -6.21
N PHE A 36 22.10 -9.12 -6.09
CA PHE A 36 20.90 -9.30 -5.25
C PHE A 36 21.10 -8.86 -3.79
N VAL A 37 22.27 -9.16 -3.22
CA VAL A 37 22.58 -8.78 -1.84
C VAL A 37 22.54 -7.26 -1.71
N GLY A 38 21.71 -6.76 -0.77
CA GLY A 38 21.53 -5.32 -0.58
C GLY A 38 20.57 -4.66 -1.57
N SER A 39 19.85 -5.43 -2.39
CA SER A 39 18.82 -4.89 -3.29
C SER A 39 17.51 -4.52 -2.60
N LEU A 40 17.33 -4.84 -1.32
CA LEU A 40 16.11 -4.47 -0.59
C LEU A 40 15.95 -2.93 -0.59
N ARG A 41 14.76 -2.47 -1.00
CA ARG A 41 14.40 -1.05 -1.03
C ARG A 41 13.15 -0.83 -0.21
N TYR A 42 13.04 0.37 0.35
CA TYR A 42 11.91 0.78 1.18
C TYR A 42 11.41 2.14 0.75
N THR A 43 10.13 2.38 0.96
CA THR A 43 9.58 3.74 0.90
C THR A 43 9.80 4.49 2.21
N GLU A 44 9.47 5.78 2.18
CA GLU A 44 9.17 6.53 3.41
C GLU A 44 8.01 5.89 4.19
N PRO A 45 7.99 6.06 5.52
CA PRO A 45 6.95 5.48 6.35
C PRO A 45 5.63 6.22 6.12
N ARG A 46 4.53 5.47 6.10
CA ARG A 46 3.17 5.97 5.98
C ARG A 46 2.32 5.43 7.11
N ILE A 47 1.61 6.35 7.75
CA ILE A 47 0.70 6.04 8.85
C ILE A 47 -0.54 5.38 8.26
N ARG A 48 -0.89 4.21 8.77
CA ARG A 48 -2.15 3.53 8.45
C ARG A 48 -3.31 4.19 9.18
N ARG A 49 -4.36 4.55 8.44
CA ARG A 49 -5.57 5.19 8.97
C ARG A 49 -6.77 4.27 8.92
N VAL A 50 -7.83 4.65 9.63
CA VAL A 50 -9.12 3.96 9.58
C VAL A 50 -9.66 4.00 8.15
N GLY A 51 -10.01 2.84 7.61
CA GLY A 51 -10.49 2.68 6.23
C GLY A 51 -9.42 2.30 5.21
N ASP A 52 -8.13 2.37 5.57
CA ASP A 52 -7.06 1.91 4.69
C ASP A 52 -7.08 0.38 4.56
N THR A 53 -6.82 -0.08 3.33
CA THR A 53 -6.68 -1.50 2.99
C THR A 53 -5.27 -1.71 2.44
N PRO A 54 -4.46 -2.63 3.01
CA PRO A 54 -3.08 -2.75 2.60
C PRO A 54 -2.96 -3.39 1.21
N TYR A 55 -2.29 -2.71 0.28
CA TYR A 55 -2.02 -3.25 -1.05
C TYR A 55 -0.76 -2.68 -1.68
N VAL A 56 -0.28 -3.37 -2.71
CA VAL A 56 0.65 -2.83 -3.71
C VAL A 56 -0.01 -2.94 -5.09
N TRP A 57 0.20 -1.92 -5.91
CA TRP A 57 -0.27 -1.82 -7.28
C TRP A 57 0.91 -1.39 -8.17
N PRO A 58 1.78 -2.36 -8.53
CA PRO A 58 2.89 -2.10 -9.43
C PRO A 58 2.39 -1.89 -10.86
N ASN A 59 3.20 -1.16 -11.63
CA ASN A 59 3.16 -1.19 -13.09
C ASN A 59 3.73 -2.52 -13.61
N TYR A 60 3.59 -2.77 -14.91
CA TYR A 60 4.23 -3.94 -15.54
C TYR A 60 5.76 -3.83 -15.42
N SER A 61 6.42 -4.98 -15.21
CA SER A 61 7.88 -5.13 -15.27
C SER A 61 8.24 -6.42 -16.00
N THR A 62 9.39 -6.45 -16.66
CA THR A 62 9.95 -7.69 -17.21
C THR A 62 10.59 -8.56 -16.12
N THR A 63 11.06 -7.94 -15.04
CA THR A 63 11.73 -8.63 -13.92
C THR A 63 10.78 -8.70 -12.72
N PRO A 64 10.46 -9.90 -12.21
CA PRO A 64 9.54 -10.04 -11.08
C PRO A 64 10.13 -9.48 -9.78
N THR A 65 9.26 -8.85 -8.99
CA THR A 65 9.60 -8.24 -7.70
C THR A 65 8.71 -8.81 -6.60
N ASN A 66 9.29 -9.05 -5.44
CA ASN A 66 8.59 -9.41 -4.22
C ASN A 66 8.30 -8.17 -3.40
N TYR A 67 7.15 -8.15 -2.73
CA TYR A 67 6.72 -7.02 -1.90
C TYR A 67 6.26 -7.49 -0.52
N VAL A 68 6.49 -6.65 0.48
CA VAL A 68 6.04 -6.88 1.86
C VAL A 68 5.91 -5.54 2.58
N LEU A 69 4.97 -5.41 3.51
CA LEU A 69 4.96 -4.27 4.43
C LEU A 69 5.81 -4.60 5.66
N VAL A 70 6.58 -3.62 6.11
CA VAL A 70 7.36 -3.68 7.35
C VAL A 70 7.01 -2.48 8.23
N THR A 71 7.20 -2.60 9.53
CA THR A 71 7.02 -1.46 10.44
C THR A 71 8.19 -0.48 10.30
N GLU A 72 7.96 0.78 10.65
CA GLU A 72 9.02 1.79 10.68
C GLU A 72 10.20 1.39 11.60
N HIS A 73 9.89 0.81 12.76
CA HIS A 73 10.89 0.49 13.79
C HIS A 73 11.60 -0.86 13.57
N SER A 74 11.09 -1.73 12.69
CA SER A 74 11.63 -3.07 12.47
C SER A 74 11.56 -3.49 11.00
N VAL A 75 12.40 -2.86 10.17
CA VAL A 75 12.44 -3.07 8.71
C VAL A 75 12.87 -4.46 8.26
N THR A 76 13.37 -5.30 9.17
CA THR A 76 13.76 -6.70 8.93
C THR A 76 12.63 -7.70 9.22
N THR A 77 11.56 -7.26 9.86
CA THR A 77 10.46 -8.13 10.28
C THR A 77 9.23 -7.81 9.43
N PRO A 78 8.75 -8.76 8.61
CA PRO A 78 7.50 -8.62 7.90
C PRO A 78 6.33 -8.32 8.84
N ALA A 79 5.56 -7.29 8.52
CA ALA A 79 4.26 -7.02 9.13
C ALA A 79 3.12 -7.73 8.40
N THR A 80 3.35 -8.12 7.13
CA THR A 80 2.37 -8.82 6.28
C THR A 80 2.93 -10.10 5.70
N ASN A 81 2.07 -10.87 5.03
CA ASN A 81 2.55 -11.86 4.06
C ASN A 81 3.41 -11.19 2.97
N THR A 82 4.35 -11.95 2.42
CA THR A 82 5.13 -11.54 1.24
C THR A 82 4.35 -11.87 -0.02
N LEU A 83 4.12 -10.88 -0.87
CA LEU A 83 3.63 -11.07 -2.23
C LEU A 83 4.83 -11.38 -3.12
N LYS A 84 4.79 -12.52 -3.81
CA LYS A 84 5.93 -13.03 -4.58
C LYS A 84 5.69 -12.93 -6.08
N GLU A 85 6.79 -12.85 -6.83
CA GLU A 85 6.80 -13.00 -8.30
C GLU A 85 5.87 -12.02 -9.03
N ILE A 86 5.85 -10.76 -8.61
CA ILE A 86 4.97 -9.77 -9.21
C ILE A 86 5.68 -9.05 -10.36
N TYR A 87 5.22 -9.31 -11.59
CA TYR A 87 5.70 -8.68 -12.83
C TYR A 87 4.56 -8.08 -13.68
N THR A 88 3.30 -8.33 -13.30
CA THR A 88 2.12 -7.82 -14.01
C THR A 88 1.56 -6.59 -13.32
N ALA A 89 0.96 -5.69 -14.12
CA ALA A 89 0.20 -4.57 -13.57
C ALA A 89 -1.05 -5.07 -12.83
N GLY A 90 -1.41 -4.39 -11.75
CA GLY A 90 -2.67 -4.62 -11.04
C GLY A 90 -2.52 -4.66 -9.53
N LYS A 91 -3.63 -4.43 -8.82
CA LYS A 91 -3.65 -4.37 -7.37
C LYS A 91 -3.51 -5.78 -6.76
N ARG A 92 -2.68 -5.89 -5.73
CA ARG A 92 -2.47 -7.10 -4.92
C ARG A 92 -2.52 -6.71 -3.46
N TYR A 93 -3.36 -7.39 -2.70
CA TYR A 93 -3.61 -7.05 -1.29
C TYR A 93 -2.67 -7.81 -0.38
N PHE A 94 -2.19 -7.13 0.66
CA PHE A 94 -1.50 -7.78 1.74
C PHE A 94 -2.50 -8.26 2.80
N THR A 95 -2.05 -9.18 3.64
CA THR A 95 -2.71 -9.61 4.86
C THR A 95 -1.74 -9.37 6.00
N TYR A 96 -2.17 -8.58 6.98
CA TYR A 96 -1.41 -8.35 8.20
C TYR A 96 -1.21 -9.65 8.97
N LEU A 97 0.01 -9.87 9.43
CA LEU A 97 0.33 -10.95 10.35
C LEU A 97 -0.25 -10.64 11.74
N PRO A 98 -0.42 -11.64 12.62
CA PRO A 98 -0.88 -11.42 13.98
C PRO A 98 -0.04 -10.35 14.69
N ASN A 99 -0.70 -9.48 15.45
CA ASN A 99 -0.11 -8.33 16.16
C ASN A 99 0.37 -7.17 15.29
N TYR A 100 0.06 -7.17 13.99
CA TYR A 100 0.26 -6.04 13.08
C TYR A 100 -1.07 -5.55 12.52
N GLY A 101 -1.04 -4.46 11.76
CA GLY A 101 -2.22 -3.81 11.20
C GLY A 101 -2.95 -2.96 12.23
N GLY A 102 -2.25 -2.42 13.23
CA GLY A 102 -2.79 -1.38 14.09
C GLY A 102 -3.10 -0.11 13.30
N TYR A 103 -4.04 0.70 13.79
CA TYR A 103 -4.23 2.06 13.29
C TYR A 103 -3.18 2.98 13.91
N ASP A 104 -2.86 4.07 13.21
CA ASP A 104 -1.85 5.07 13.61
C ASP A 104 -0.41 4.52 13.71
N GLU A 105 -0.20 3.28 13.28
CA GLU A 105 1.12 2.69 13.10
C GLU A 105 1.70 3.05 11.73
N ALA A 106 3.01 3.28 11.72
CA ALA A 106 3.75 3.64 10.52
C ALA A 106 4.36 2.40 9.85
N TYR A 107 4.05 2.24 8.56
CA TYR A 107 4.51 1.14 7.73
C TYR A 107 5.31 1.64 6.54
N ARG A 108 6.21 0.79 6.03
CA ARG A 108 6.95 1.01 4.78
C ARG A 108 6.62 -0.12 3.82
N LEU A 109 6.45 0.21 2.54
CA LEU A 109 6.51 -0.81 1.50
C LEU A 109 7.98 -1.18 1.29
N ALA A 110 8.27 -2.47 1.37
CA ALA A 110 9.55 -3.03 1.01
C ALA A 110 9.43 -3.81 -0.30
N GLY A 111 10.42 -3.67 -1.17
CA GLY A 111 10.51 -4.39 -2.44
C GLY A 111 11.92 -4.95 -2.67
N TYR A 112 12.00 -6.14 -3.26
CA TYR A 112 13.26 -6.75 -3.69
C TYR A 112 13.05 -7.66 -4.90
N PRO A 113 14.07 -7.86 -5.76
CA PRO A 113 13.98 -8.78 -6.90
C PRO A 113 13.58 -10.19 -6.45
N THR A 114 12.85 -10.92 -7.29
CA THR A 114 12.56 -12.33 -6.99
C THR A 114 13.79 -13.20 -7.24
N TYR A 115 14.47 -12.98 -8.35
CA TYR A 115 15.62 -13.77 -8.77
C TYR A 115 16.93 -13.12 -8.31
N THR A 116 17.93 -13.95 -8.01
CA THR A 116 19.26 -13.48 -7.59
C THR A 116 20.10 -12.96 -8.76
N ASP A 117 19.80 -13.45 -9.96
CA ASP A 117 20.39 -13.02 -11.22
C ASP A 117 19.35 -12.17 -11.98
N PHE A 118 19.65 -10.88 -12.14
CA PHE A 118 18.78 -9.91 -12.78
C PHE A 118 19.58 -8.72 -13.30
N ASP A 119 19.13 -8.15 -14.41
CA ASP A 119 19.64 -6.88 -14.92
C ASP A 119 19.07 -5.70 -14.13
N THR A 120 19.77 -4.58 -14.10
CA THR A 120 19.25 -3.34 -13.51
C THR A 120 17.86 -3.02 -14.06
N TYR A 121 16.89 -2.82 -13.17
CA TYR A 121 15.53 -2.46 -13.55
C TYR A 121 14.90 -1.50 -12.54
N THR A 122 13.92 -0.73 -13.01
CA THR A 122 13.12 0.16 -12.16
C THR A 122 11.67 -0.30 -12.20
N ILE A 123 11.06 -0.38 -11.03
CA ILE A 123 9.63 -0.66 -10.87
C ILE A 123 8.98 0.46 -10.07
N SER A 124 7.84 0.92 -10.56
CA SER A 124 7.06 1.97 -9.92
C SER A 124 5.61 1.55 -9.83
N GLY A 125 4.87 2.25 -8.97
CA GLY A 125 3.47 1.96 -8.77
C GLY A 125 2.90 2.76 -7.61
N LYS A 126 1.80 2.23 -7.09
CA LYS A 126 1.06 2.78 -5.97
C LYS A 126 0.94 1.74 -4.86
N TRP A 127 0.77 2.19 -3.63
CA TRP A 127 0.57 1.30 -2.48
C TRP A 127 -0.19 2.01 -1.37
N SER A 128 -0.68 1.21 -0.42
CA SER A 128 -1.31 1.67 0.81
C SER A 128 -0.94 0.70 1.93
N PRO A 129 -0.65 1.18 3.15
CA PRO A 129 -0.56 0.33 4.33
C PRO A 129 -1.94 -0.13 4.82
#